data_AF-E9H599-F1
#
_entry.id   AF-E9H599-F1
#
_cell.length_a   1.000
_cell.length_b   1.000
_cell.length_c   1.000
_cell.angle_alpha   90.00
_cell.angle_beta   90.00
_cell.angle_gamma   90.00
#
_symmetry.space_group_name_H-M   'P 1'
#
loop_
_entity.id
_entity.type
_entity.pdbx_description
1 polymer ?
#
loop_
_entity_poly.entity_id
_entity_poly.type
_entity_poly.pdbx_seq_one_letter_code
_entity_poly.pdbx_strand_id
1 'polypeptide(L)'
;MPRYVTYCVKFVNMLLSHDIKPILVFDGQPLPSKLGTELKRRENRERNKIQAREYLRQGNNSKARECFQKCVDVTSTMALELIKVCRARNIDCIVAPYEADAQLAFLAIQGIAHLIITEDSDLLAFGCPRILFKMDQAGTGVLIEKDKLFLSLGGQAEFFNDEKFRRMCILSGCDYLPSLKGIGLARAFKFFSGSTDSDLNSLLCKVPACLNMPTLEITLEYRENFVKAEQTFLYQLIYEPRQRKLLPLTTYPPNLDPESLPFAGRYMTDDVAFQLAIGKCNN
;
A
#
# COMPACT_ATOMS: atom_id res chain seq x y z
N MET A 1 29.60 2.94 1.05
CA MET A 1 28.12 2.98 1.10
C MET A 1 27.58 2.24 -0.12
N PRO A 2 26.65 1.29 0.04
CA PRO A 2 26.06 0.57 -1.08
C PRO A 2 25.36 1.51 -2.08
N ARG A 3 25.29 1.13 -3.37
CA ARG A 3 24.71 1.99 -4.42
C ARG A 3 23.25 2.38 -4.16
N TYR A 4 22.43 1.47 -3.61
CA TYR A 4 21.03 1.77 -3.27
C TYR A 4 20.92 2.79 -2.13
N VAL A 5 21.78 2.71 -1.11
CA VAL A 5 21.80 3.71 -0.03
C VAL A 5 22.20 5.08 -0.59
N THR A 6 23.24 5.14 -1.43
CA THR A 6 23.62 6.38 -2.10
C THR A 6 22.47 6.97 -2.93
N TYR A 7 21.71 6.11 -3.62
CA TYR A 7 20.55 6.53 -4.41
C TYR A 7 19.46 7.16 -3.52
N CYS A 8 19.02 6.48 -2.46
CA CYS A 8 18.01 7.01 -1.55
C CYS A 8 18.47 8.31 -0.86
N VAL A 9 19.73 8.37 -0.43
CA VAL A 9 20.31 9.56 0.21
C VAL A 9 20.29 10.80 -0.70
N LYS A 10 20.37 10.64 -2.03
CA LYS A 10 20.25 11.79 -2.95
C LYS A 10 18.89 12.47 -2.83
N PHE A 11 17.80 11.69 -2.79
CA PHE A 11 16.46 12.22 -2.61
C PHE A 11 16.30 12.89 -1.25
N VAL A 12 16.82 12.26 -0.20
CA VAL A 12 16.78 12.84 1.15
C VAL A 12 17.52 14.18 1.20
N ASN A 13 18.72 14.25 0.62
CA ASN A 13 19.49 15.49 0.55
C ASN A 13 18.76 16.58 -0.25
N MET A 14 18.08 16.21 -1.34
CA MET A 14 17.26 17.14 -2.12
C MET A 14 16.09 17.70 -1.29
N LEU A 15 15.41 16.88 -0.51
CA LEU A 15 14.34 17.36 0.39
C LEU A 15 14.90 18.32 1.45
N LEU A 16 16.03 17.95 2.07
CA LEU A 16 16.69 18.78 3.08
C LEU A 16 17.17 20.11 2.51
N SER A 17 17.63 20.17 1.25
CA SER A 17 18.04 21.43 0.63
C SER A 17 16.89 22.40 0.35
N HIS A 18 15.64 21.93 0.47
CA HIS A 18 14.43 22.74 0.38
C HIS A 18 13.75 22.94 1.74
N ASP A 19 14.51 22.75 2.84
CA ASP A 19 14.02 22.89 4.22
C ASP A 19 12.82 21.96 4.56
N ILE A 20 12.70 20.84 3.84
CA ILE A 20 11.69 19.82 4.12
C ILE A 20 12.26 18.86 5.16
N LYS A 21 11.48 18.54 6.20
CA LYS A 21 11.81 17.50 7.18
C LYS A 21 11.25 16.14 6.73
N PRO A 22 12.09 15.21 6.20
CA PRO A 22 11.62 13.90 5.76
C PRO A 22 11.42 12.94 6.94
N ILE A 23 10.40 12.09 6.83
CA ILE A 23 10.21 10.89 7.65
C ILE A 23 10.23 9.70 6.69
N LEU A 24 11.23 8.81 6.80
CA LEU A 24 11.28 7.62 5.97
C LEU A 24 10.50 6.50 6.66
N VAL A 25 9.51 5.95 5.96
CA VAL A 25 8.71 4.82 6.42
C VAL A 25 9.13 3.57 5.66
N PHE A 26 9.30 2.46 6.37
CA PHE A 26 9.73 1.18 5.83
C PHE A 26 8.69 0.09 6.13
N ASP A 27 8.55 -0.88 5.24
CA ASP A 27 7.73 -2.06 5.51
C ASP A 27 8.29 -2.89 6.67
N GLY A 28 7.35 -3.48 7.40
CA GLY A 28 7.55 -4.33 8.55
C GLY A 28 7.38 -5.80 8.24
N GLN A 29 6.51 -6.44 9.01
CA GLN A 29 6.19 -7.86 8.88
C GLN A 29 5.26 -8.11 7.68
N PRO A 30 5.27 -9.34 7.11
CA PRO A 30 4.29 -9.71 6.10
C PRO A 30 2.86 -9.63 6.62
N LEU A 31 1.97 -9.02 5.84
CA LEU A 31 0.54 -8.95 6.16
C LEU A 31 -0.20 -10.18 5.63
N PRO A 32 -1.02 -10.88 6.43
CA PRO A 32 -1.70 -12.10 5.95
C PRO A 32 -2.67 -11.85 4.78
N SER A 33 -3.39 -10.71 4.75
CA SER A 33 -4.25 -10.34 3.60
C SER A 33 -3.49 -10.20 2.28
N LYS A 34 -2.17 -9.94 2.32
CA LYS A 34 -1.32 -9.73 1.13
C LYS A 34 -0.50 -10.97 0.75
N LEU A 35 -0.63 -12.07 1.52
CA LEU A 35 0.20 -13.27 1.35
C LEU A 35 0.14 -13.85 -0.07
N GLY A 36 -1.04 -13.89 -0.68
CA GLY A 36 -1.20 -14.39 -2.05
C GLY A 36 -0.43 -13.58 -3.09
N THR A 37 -0.36 -12.26 -2.91
CA THR A 37 0.39 -11.35 -3.78
C THR A 37 1.90 -11.52 -3.57
N GLU A 38 2.35 -11.63 -2.31
CA GLU A 38 3.77 -11.83 -2.00
C GLU A 38 4.31 -13.19 -2.49
N LEU A 39 3.51 -14.26 -2.42
CA LEU A 39 3.87 -15.56 -2.99
C LEU A 39 4.07 -15.47 -4.51
N LYS A 40 3.14 -14.84 -5.24
CA LYS A 40 3.28 -14.62 -6.69
C LYS A 40 4.51 -13.79 -7.03
N ARG A 41 4.79 -12.74 -6.24
CA ARG A 41 5.99 -11.90 -6.42
C ARG A 41 7.26 -12.75 -6.22
N ARG A 42 7.32 -13.58 -5.16
CA ARG A 42 8.44 -14.50 -4.90
C ARG A 42 8.66 -15.51 -6.02
N GLU A 43 7.61 -16.19 -6.48
CA GLU A 43 7.66 -17.15 -7.59
C GLU A 43 8.18 -16.49 -8.88
N ASN A 44 7.69 -15.28 -9.18
CA ASN A 44 8.13 -14.51 -10.34
C ASN A 44 9.63 -14.15 -10.23
N ARG A 45 10.12 -13.76 -9.05
CA ARG A 45 11.55 -13.47 -8.84
C ARG A 45 12.41 -14.72 -9.06
N GLU A 46 12.04 -15.86 -8.48
CA GLU A 46 12.78 -17.11 -8.64
C GLU A 46 12.81 -17.58 -10.11
N ARG A 47 11.68 -17.51 -10.81
CA ARG A 47 11.63 -17.82 -12.25
C ARG A 47 12.56 -16.92 -13.06
N ASN A 48 12.53 -15.60 -12.82
CA ASN A 48 13.41 -14.66 -13.51
C ASN A 48 14.89 -14.90 -13.18
N LYS A 49 15.21 -15.29 -11.93
CA LYS A 49 16.58 -15.60 -11.50
C LYS A 49 17.15 -16.85 -12.19
N ILE A 50 16.32 -17.89 -12.35
CA ILE A 50 16.69 -19.10 -13.11
C ILE A 50 16.94 -18.71 -14.58
N GLN A 51 16.02 -17.96 -15.19
CA GLN A 51 16.14 -17.51 -16.58
C GLN A 51 17.39 -16.63 -16.80
N ALA A 52 17.70 -15.74 -15.85
CA ALA A 52 18.88 -14.87 -15.92
C ALA A 52 20.17 -15.67 -15.95
N ARG A 53 20.28 -16.70 -15.09
CA ARG A 53 21.45 -17.59 -15.03
C ARG A 53 21.61 -18.39 -16.32
N GLU A 54 20.51 -18.82 -16.92
CA GLU A 54 20.54 -19.54 -18.19
C GLU A 54 21.02 -18.64 -19.34
N TYR A 55 20.50 -17.41 -19.45
CA TYR A 55 21.02 -16.45 -20.43
C TYR A 55 22.49 -16.11 -20.21
N LEU A 56 22.95 -16.06 -18.96
CA LEU A 56 24.36 -15.82 -18.64
C LEU A 56 25.25 -16.97 -19.12
N ARG A 57 24.81 -18.23 -18.95
CA ARG A 57 25.52 -19.42 -19.46
C ARG A 57 25.61 -19.44 -20.99
N GLN A 58 24.60 -18.91 -21.66
CA GLN A 58 24.54 -18.77 -23.12
C GLN A 58 25.32 -17.54 -23.63
N GLY A 59 25.99 -16.77 -22.75
CA GLY A 59 26.72 -15.56 -23.11
C GLY A 59 25.82 -14.35 -23.44
N ASN A 60 24.51 -14.46 -23.25
CA ASN A 60 23.57 -13.37 -23.52
C ASN A 60 23.43 -12.43 -22.31
N ASN A 61 24.44 -11.59 -22.11
CA ASN A 61 24.52 -10.66 -20.99
C ASN A 61 23.35 -9.65 -20.94
N SER A 62 22.83 -9.21 -22.09
CA SER A 62 21.72 -8.25 -22.16
C SER A 62 20.44 -8.83 -21.56
N LYS A 63 20.02 -10.01 -22.05
CA LYS A 63 18.81 -10.67 -21.53
C LYS A 63 18.97 -11.13 -20.08
N ALA A 64 20.17 -11.59 -19.72
CA ALA A 64 20.47 -11.92 -18.32
C ALA A 64 20.25 -10.71 -17.40
N ARG A 65 20.73 -9.52 -17.80
CA ARG A 65 20.57 -8.29 -17.03
C ARG A 65 19.11 -7.89 -16.86
N GLU A 66 18.30 -7.97 -17.92
CA GLU A 66 16.85 -7.69 -17.83
C GLU A 66 16.15 -8.63 -16.85
N CYS A 67 16.47 -9.93 -16.87
CA CYS A 67 15.92 -10.89 -15.92
C CYS A 67 16.43 -10.65 -14.49
N PHE A 68 17.69 -10.28 -14.29
CA PHE A 68 18.21 -9.92 -12.97
C PHE A 68 17.52 -8.70 -12.37
N GLN A 69 17.19 -7.69 -13.18
CA GLN A 69 16.41 -6.52 -12.73
C GLN A 69 15.01 -6.93 -12.23
N LYS A 70 14.38 -7.92 -12.87
CA LYS A 70 13.06 -8.45 -12.50
C LYS A 70 13.07 -9.39 -11.29
N CYS A 71 14.24 -9.82 -10.82
CA CYS A 71 14.37 -10.70 -9.65
C CYS A 71 14.99 -10.03 -8.43
N VAL A 72 15.13 -8.70 -8.44
CA VAL A 72 15.60 -7.94 -7.26
C VAL A 72 14.62 -8.14 -6.11
N ASP A 73 15.15 -8.47 -4.94
CA ASP A 73 14.42 -8.64 -3.69
C ASP A 73 14.99 -7.65 -2.67
N VAL A 74 14.14 -6.75 -2.16
CA VAL A 74 14.54 -5.74 -1.17
C VAL A 74 14.40 -6.37 0.21
N THR A 75 15.53 -6.56 0.90
CA THR A 75 15.55 -7.25 2.20
C THR A 75 15.51 -6.27 3.37
N SER A 76 15.09 -6.76 4.54
CA SER A 76 15.16 -6.01 5.81
C SER A 76 16.58 -5.53 6.13
N THR A 77 17.61 -6.29 5.76
CA THR A 77 19.02 -5.89 5.89
C THR A 77 19.35 -4.66 5.02
N MET A 78 18.89 -4.62 3.77
CA MET A 78 19.10 -3.46 2.89
C MET A 78 18.41 -2.20 3.45
N ALA A 79 17.19 -2.35 3.96
CA ALA A 79 16.46 -1.27 4.60
C ALA A 79 17.19 -0.77 5.87
N LEU A 80 17.65 -1.70 6.73
CA LEU A 80 18.36 -1.38 7.96
C LEU A 80 19.65 -0.57 7.71
N GLU A 81 20.38 -0.87 6.65
CA GLU A 81 21.57 -0.09 6.27
C GLU A 81 21.22 1.35 5.91
N LEU A 82 20.12 1.58 5.19
CA LEU A 82 19.63 2.93 4.90
C LEU A 82 19.18 3.64 6.18
N ILE A 83 18.42 2.96 7.05
CA ILE A 83 17.99 3.50 8.36
C ILE A 83 19.18 3.97 9.18
N LYS A 84 20.25 3.16 9.27
CA LYS A 84 21.48 3.52 10.00
C LYS A 84 22.11 4.81 9.46
N VAL A 85 22.19 4.95 8.13
CA VAL A 85 22.75 6.15 7.49
C VAL A 85 21.87 7.37 7.70
N CYS A 86 20.55 7.23 7.57
CA CYS A 86 19.59 8.32 7.80
C CYS A 86 19.63 8.80 9.26
N ARG A 87 19.63 7.89 10.23
CA ARG A 87 19.68 8.27 11.65
C ARG A 87 21.00 8.91 12.07
N ALA A 88 22.13 8.47 11.50
CA ALA A 88 23.42 9.13 11.72
C ALA A 88 23.44 10.59 11.22
N ARG A 89 22.47 10.97 10.39
CA ARG A 89 22.25 12.33 9.89
C ARG A 89 21.01 13.00 10.49
N ASN A 90 20.49 12.48 11.60
CA ASN A 90 19.29 12.97 12.29
C ASN A 90 18.02 13.01 11.44
N ILE A 91 17.87 12.07 10.51
CA ILE A 91 16.63 11.89 9.74
C ILE A 91 15.75 10.86 10.44
N ASP A 92 14.47 11.20 10.61
CA ASP A 92 13.48 10.34 11.24
C ASP A 92 13.18 9.13 10.35
N CYS A 93 13.18 7.94 10.95
CA CYS A 93 12.89 6.66 10.27
C CYS A 93 11.98 5.81 11.14
N ILE A 94 10.88 5.33 10.56
CA ILE A 94 9.87 4.47 11.20
C ILE A 94 9.74 3.19 10.37
N VAL A 95 9.86 2.03 11.01
CA VAL A 95 9.45 0.76 10.41
C VAL A 95 7.98 0.55 10.79
N ALA A 96 7.10 0.39 9.80
CA ALA A 96 5.71 0.04 10.04
C ALA A 96 5.63 -1.35 10.70
N PRO A 97 4.56 -1.67 11.44
CA PRO A 97 4.37 -3.02 11.94
C PRO A 97 4.13 -4.03 10.80
N TYR A 98 3.44 -3.58 9.76
CA TYR A 98 3.14 -4.31 8.53
C TYR A 98 3.51 -3.44 7.32
N GLU A 99 2.56 -3.06 6.47
CA GLU A 99 2.86 -2.26 5.29
C GLU A 99 3.09 -0.78 5.62
N ALA A 100 4.04 -0.17 4.91
CA ALA A 100 4.33 1.25 4.97
C ALA A 100 3.13 2.10 4.55
N ASP A 101 2.27 1.60 3.67
CA ASP A 101 1.07 2.26 3.14
C ASP A 101 0.14 2.74 4.26
N ALA A 102 -0.27 1.83 5.14
CA ALA A 102 -1.13 2.18 6.28
C ALA A 102 -0.44 3.15 7.24
N GLN A 103 0.87 2.96 7.49
CA GLN A 103 1.64 3.84 8.37
C GLN A 103 1.77 5.26 7.79
N LEU A 104 2.02 5.39 6.49
CA LEU A 104 2.07 6.66 5.77
C LEU A 104 0.71 7.36 5.81
N ALA A 105 -0.38 6.62 5.55
CA ALA A 105 -1.73 7.13 5.62
C ALA A 105 -2.05 7.68 7.01
N PHE A 106 -1.70 6.94 8.06
CA PHE A 106 -1.86 7.38 9.45
C PHE A 106 -1.14 8.70 9.71
N LEU A 107 0.15 8.80 9.35
CA LEU A 107 0.94 10.01 9.57
C LEU A 107 0.34 11.22 8.85
N ALA A 108 -0.19 11.04 7.64
CA ALA A 108 -0.80 12.11 6.87
C ALA A 108 -2.18 12.52 7.40
N ILE A 109 -3.04 11.56 7.74
CA ILE A 109 -4.39 11.81 8.27
C ILE A 109 -4.32 12.51 9.63
N GLN A 110 -3.35 12.13 10.48
CA GLN A 110 -3.13 12.75 11.80
C GLN A 110 -2.40 14.10 11.73
N GLY A 111 -2.07 14.59 10.53
CA GLY A 111 -1.34 15.86 10.34
C GLY A 111 0.11 15.82 10.82
N ILE A 112 0.69 14.64 11.05
CA ILE A 112 2.11 14.48 11.40
C ILE A 112 2.97 14.72 10.15
N ALA A 113 2.50 14.24 8.99
CA ALA A 113 3.09 14.49 7.68
C ALA A 113 2.15 15.32 6.81
N HIS A 114 2.68 16.32 6.11
CA HIS A 114 1.87 17.19 5.25
C HIS A 114 1.65 16.63 3.84
N LEU A 115 2.58 15.78 3.37
CA LEU A 115 2.65 15.25 2.02
C LEU A 115 3.29 13.86 2.08
N ILE A 116 2.72 12.89 1.37
CA ILE A 116 3.34 11.57 1.16
C ILE A 116 4.05 11.58 -0.18
N ILE A 117 5.25 11.01 -0.25
CA ILE A 117 5.96 10.76 -1.52
C ILE A 117 5.98 9.24 -1.72
N THR A 118 5.35 8.76 -2.78
CA THR A 118 5.29 7.33 -3.12
C THR A 118 5.01 7.15 -4.61
N GLU A 119 5.34 5.98 -5.14
CA GLU A 119 4.86 5.55 -6.46
C GLU A 119 3.61 4.66 -6.37
N ASP A 120 3.21 4.27 -5.15
CA ASP A 120 2.09 3.36 -4.92
C ASP A 120 0.75 4.11 -4.84
N SER A 121 -0.13 3.84 -5.80
CA SER A 121 -1.45 4.45 -5.87
C SER A 121 -2.43 3.95 -4.79
N ASP A 122 -2.12 2.85 -4.11
CA ASP A 122 -2.99 2.27 -3.08
C ASP A 122 -3.21 3.24 -1.90
N LEU A 123 -2.28 4.18 -1.67
CA LEU A 123 -2.40 5.25 -0.68
C LEU A 123 -3.65 6.13 -0.90
N LEU A 124 -4.16 6.22 -2.13
CA LEU A 124 -5.43 6.91 -2.40
C LEU A 124 -6.61 6.16 -1.76
N ALA A 125 -6.61 4.83 -1.80
CA ALA A 125 -7.66 4.00 -1.20
C ALA A 125 -7.59 3.98 0.34
N PHE A 126 -6.40 4.21 0.91
CA PHE A 126 -6.21 4.51 2.34
C PHE A 126 -6.68 5.90 2.77
N GLY A 127 -7.14 6.75 1.83
CA GLY A 127 -7.74 8.05 2.15
C GLY A 127 -6.73 9.17 2.44
N CYS A 128 -5.49 9.03 1.96
CA CYS A 128 -4.45 10.02 2.13
C CYS A 128 -4.81 11.38 1.51
N PRO A 129 -4.60 12.51 2.22
CA PRO A 129 -5.05 13.81 1.76
C PRO A 129 -4.24 14.36 0.58
N ARG A 130 -2.90 14.22 0.59
CA ARG A 130 -2.00 14.76 -0.43
C ARG A 130 -0.85 13.79 -0.69
N ILE A 131 -0.67 13.42 -1.95
CA ILE A 131 0.38 12.48 -2.38
C ILE A 131 1.11 13.06 -3.59
N LEU A 132 2.44 13.05 -3.55
CA LEU A 132 3.33 13.39 -4.65
C LEU A 132 3.87 12.11 -5.28
N PHE A 133 3.40 11.83 -6.50
CA PHE A 133 3.84 10.71 -7.32
C PHE A 133 4.97 11.13 -8.25
N LYS A 134 5.76 10.16 -8.74
CA LYS A 134 6.74 10.34 -9.82
C LYS A 134 7.75 11.46 -9.52
N MET A 135 8.15 11.58 -8.26
CA MET A 135 9.10 12.62 -7.86
C MET A 135 10.50 12.28 -8.38
N ASP A 136 11.07 13.16 -9.20
CA ASP A 136 12.42 13.02 -9.71
C ASP A 136 13.50 13.53 -8.73
N GLN A 137 14.78 13.42 -9.12
CA GLN A 137 15.91 13.86 -8.29
C GLN A 137 16.00 15.39 -8.14
N ALA A 138 15.26 16.16 -8.95
CA ALA A 138 15.15 17.61 -8.82
C ALA A 138 13.96 18.02 -7.92
N GLY A 139 13.13 17.06 -7.48
CA GLY A 139 11.94 17.31 -6.66
C GLY A 139 10.67 17.60 -7.47
N THR A 140 10.71 17.45 -8.80
CA THR A 140 9.52 17.61 -9.64
C THR A 140 8.71 16.32 -9.63
N GLY A 141 7.40 16.42 -9.42
CA GLY A 141 6.48 15.28 -9.42
C GLY A 141 5.04 15.67 -9.73
N VAL A 142 4.13 14.72 -9.58
CA VAL A 142 2.69 14.88 -9.82
C VAL A 142 1.95 14.85 -8.49
N LEU A 143 1.42 16.00 -8.09
CA LEU A 143 0.62 16.12 -6.87
C LEU A 143 -0.83 15.67 -7.15
N ILE A 144 -1.34 14.80 -6.29
CA ILE A 144 -2.76 14.43 -6.21
C ILE A 144 -3.28 14.83 -4.84
N GLU A 145 -4.40 15.55 -4.85
CA GLU A 145 -5.11 16.00 -3.65
C GLU A 145 -6.46 15.28 -3.59
N LYS A 146 -6.77 14.63 -2.46
CA LYS A 146 -7.95 13.77 -2.30
C LYS A 146 -9.25 14.51 -2.58
N ASP A 147 -9.35 15.74 -2.08
CA ASP A 147 -10.50 16.62 -2.24
C ASP A 147 -10.74 17.03 -3.70
N LYS A 148 -9.78 16.82 -4.61
CA LYS A 148 -9.89 17.09 -6.04
C LYS A 148 -10.04 15.83 -6.90
N LEU A 149 -10.00 14.63 -6.32
CA LEU A 149 -10.10 13.36 -7.06
C LEU A 149 -11.38 13.24 -7.88
N PHE A 150 -12.48 13.80 -7.39
CA PHE A 150 -13.76 13.80 -8.09
C PHE A 150 -13.69 14.44 -9.49
N LEU A 151 -12.76 15.39 -9.72
CA LEU A 151 -12.55 16.02 -11.02
C LEU A 151 -12.11 15.01 -12.07
N SER A 152 -11.27 14.04 -11.68
CA SER A 152 -10.83 12.94 -12.55
C SER A 152 -11.93 11.90 -12.78
N LEU A 153 -13.01 11.94 -12.01
CA LEU A 153 -14.15 11.03 -12.07
C LEU A 153 -15.40 11.68 -12.69
N GLY A 154 -15.22 12.69 -13.55
CA GLY A 154 -16.31 13.36 -14.24
C GLY A 154 -16.89 14.58 -13.51
N GLY A 155 -16.27 15.03 -12.43
CA GLY A 155 -16.60 16.31 -11.78
C GLY A 155 -17.82 16.29 -10.87
N GLN A 156 -18.37 15.12 -10.55
CA GLN A 156 -19.56 15.00 -9.70
C GLN A 156 -19.18 14.72 -8.25
N ALA A 157 -18.80 15.76 -7.51
CA ALA A 157 -18.36 15.67 -6.12
C ALA A 157 -19.40 14.98 -5.20
N GLU A 158 -20.69 15.17 -5.47
CA GLU A 158 -21.81 14.61 -4.69
C GLU A 158 -21.89 13.08 -4.71
N PHE A 159 -21.35 12.43 -5.74
CA PHE A 159 -21.30 10.96 -5.84
C PHE A 159 -19.97 10.37 -5.37
N PHE A 160 -19.06 11.23 -4.92
CA PHE A 160 -17.73 10.85 -4.45
C PHE A 160 -17.64 10.91 -2.93
N ASN A 161 -17.32 9.79 -2.30
CA ASN A 161 -16.88 9.74 -0.91
C ASN A 161 -15.79 8.69 -0.74
N ASP A 162 -15.04 8.77 0.35
CA ASP A 162 -13.89 7.90 0.63
C ASP A 162 -14.27 6.41 0.64
N GLU A 163 -15.47 6.07 1.10
CA GLU A 163 -15.98 4.70 1.12
C GLU A 163 -16.19 4.15 -0.30
N LYS A 164 -16.96 4.87 -1.13
CA LYS A 164 -17.21 4.49 -2.53
C LYS A 164 -15.92 4.42 -3.34
N PHE A 165 -15.00 5.37 -3.13
CA PHE A 165 -13.71 5.36 -3.81
C PHE A 165 -12.86 4.15 -3.42
N ARG A 166 -12.73 3.85 -2.13
CA ARG A 166 -12.02 2.65 -1.66
C ARG A 166 -12.65 1.37 -2.21
N ARG A 167 -13.98 1.23 -2.15
CA ARG A 167 -14.69 0.06 -2.69
C ARG A 167 -14.53 -0.06 -4.21
N MET A 168 -14.48 1.06 -4.94
CA MET A 168 -14.16 1.08 -6.36
C MET A 168 -12.74 0.53 -6.61
N CYS A 169 -11.73 0.96 -5.85
CA CYS A 169 -10.37 0.44 -5.94
C CYS A 169 -10.32 -1.07 -5.70
N ILE A 170 -10.97 -1.56 -4.63
CA ILE A 170 -11.04 -2.99 -4.30
C ILE A 170 -11.69 -3.79 -5.45
N LEU A 171 -12.85 -3.33 -5.96
CA LEU A 171 -13.55 -4.02 -7.05
C LEU A 171 -12.76 -4.02 -8.36
N SER A 172 -11.95 -2.99 -8.60
CA SER A 172 -11.04 -2.91 -9.74
C SER A 172 -9.81 -3.81 -9.63
N GLY A 173 -9.59 -4.41 -8.45
CA GLY A 173 -8.47 -5.27 -8.10
C GLY A 173 -7.42 -4.51 -7.29
N CYS A 174 -6.99 -5.09 -6.19
CA CYS A 174 -5.95 -4.58 -5.30
C CYS A 174 -5.05 -5.73 -4.81
N ASP A 175 -4.01 -5.40 -4.04
CA ASP A 175 -3.07 -6.38 -3.50
C ASP A 175 -3.73 -7.40 -2.53
N TYR A 176 -4.92 -7.08 -1.98
CA TYR A 176 -5.67 -7.92 -1.05
C TYR A 176 -6.75 -8.80 -1.73
N LEU A 177 -7.24 -8.36 -2.89
CA LEU A 177 -8.31 -9.05 -3.61
C LEU A 177 -8.16 -8.83 -5.12
N PRO A 178 -7.95 -9.90 -5.92
CA PRO A 178 -7.96 -9.78 -7.37
C PRO A 178 -9.32 -9.32 -7.89
N SER A 179 -9.31 -8.58 -9.00
CA SER A 179 -10.56 -8.19 -9.66
C SER A 179 -11.28 -9.38 -10.29
N LEU A 180 -12.59 -9.20 -10.47
CA LEU A 180 -13.39 -10.11 -11.28
C LEU A 180 -13.03 -9.97 -12.76
N LYS A 181 -13.10 -11.07 -13.51
CA LYS A 181 -12.76 -11.08 -14.94
C LYS A 181 -13.59 -10.04 -15.70
N GLY A 182 -12.90 -9.12 -16.36
CA GLY A 182 -13.54 -8.04 -17.12
C GLY A 182 -14.07 -6.90 -16.27
N ILE A 183 -13.76 -6.84 -14.97
CA ILE A 183 -14.01 -5.68 -14.13
C ILE A 183 -12.69 -4.95 -13.86
N GLY A 184 -12.67 -3.66 -14.19
CA GLY A 184 -11.59 -2.74 -13.87
C GLY A 184 -12.16 -1.39 -13.46
N LEU A 185 -11.32 -0.37 -13.32
CA LEU A 185 -11.69 0.94 -12.74
C LEU A 185 -12.94 1.56 -13.36
N ALA A 186 -13.06 1.60 -14.70
CA ALA A 186 -14.22 2.21 -15.35
C ALA A 186 -15.56 1.53 -14.99
N ARG A 187 -15.56 0.19 -14.89
CA ARG A 187 -16.76 -0.58 -14.52
C ARG A 187 -17.04 -0.50 -13.03
N ALA A 188 -15.99 -0.54 -12.20
CA ALA A 188 -16.12 -0.35 -10.75
C ALA A 188 -16.69 1.04 -10.42
N PHE A 189 -16.20 2.08 -11.10
CA PHE A 189 -16.71 3.44 -10.97
C PHE A 189 -18.19 3.52 -11.35
N LYS A 190 -18.56 3.02 -12.54
CA LYS A 190 -19.95 2.99 -13.01
C LYS A 190 -20.89 2.31 -11.99
N PHE A 191 -20.42 1.25 -11.34
CA PHE A 191 -21.21 0.51 -10.37
C PHE A 191 -21.43 1.31 -9.07
N PHE A 192 -20.37 1.82 -8.45
CA PHE A 192 -20.47 2.53 -7.17
C PHE A 192 -20.99 3.96 -7.29
N SER A 193 -20.84 4.62 -8.44
CA SER A 193 -21.42 5.95 -8.66
C SER A 193 -22.95 5.88 -8.64
N GLY A 194 -23.53 4.84 -9.24
CA GLY A 194 -24.98 4.61 -9.28
C GLY A 194 -25.58 3.89 -8.07
N SER A 195 -24.77 3.41 -7.13
CA SER A 195 -25.27 2.63 -5.99
C SER A 195 -25.76 3.51 -4.84
N THR A 196 -26.88 3.12 -4.24
CA THR A 196 -27.47 3.75 -3.04
C THR A 196 -27.64 2.78 -1.88
N ASP A 197 -27.48 1.47 -2.10
CA ASP A 197 -27.59 0.48 -1.03
C ASP A 197 -26.44 0.62 -0.03
N SER A 198 -26.77 0.65 1.25
CA SER A 198 -25.78 0.67 2.34
C SER A 198 -25.23 -0.73 2.66
N ASP A 199 -26.01 -1.79 2.42
CA ASP A 199 -25.56 -3.16 2.68
C ASP A 199 -24.65 -3.66 1.55
N LEU A 200 -23.36 -3.81 1.87
CA LEU A 200 -22.33 -4.20 0.90
C LEU A 200 -22.58 -5.59 0.31
N ASN A 201 -23.09 -6.54 1.10
CA ASN A 201 -23.33 -7.90 0.61
C ASN A 201 -24.43 -7.96 -0.44
N SER A 202 -25.54 -7.27 -0.19
CA SER A 202 -26.64 -7.13 -1.15
C SER A 202 -26.21 -6.31 -2.36
N LEU A 203 -25.41 -5.27 -2.13
CA LEU A 203 -24.90 -4.43 -3.21
C LEU A 203 -24.05 -5.25 -4.18
N LEU A 204 -23.05 -5.99 -3.69
CA LEU A 204 -22.16 -6.79 -4.54
C LEU A 204 -22.92 -7.80 -5.42
N CYS A 205 -24.01 -8.39 -4.93
CA CYS A 205 -24.85 -9.29 -5.75
C CYS A 205 -25.46 -8.61 -6.99
N LYS A 206 -25.61 -7.28 -6.99
CA LYS A 206 -26.21 -6.53 -8.10
C LYS A 206 -25.21 -6.19 -9.21
N VAL A 207 -23.90 -6.41 -9.00
CA VAL A 207 -22.87 -6.09 -10.01
C VAL A 207 -23.14 -6.71 -11.39
N PRO A 208 -23.50 -8.00 -11.54
CA PRO A 208 -23.76 -8.59 -12.86
C PRO A 208 -24.93 -7.90 -13.58
N ALA A 209 -25.99 -7.57 -12.86
CA ALA A 209 -27.16 -6.88 -13.39
C ALA A 209 -26.84 -5.42 -13.77
N CYS A 210 -26.21 -4.66 -12.87
CA CYS A 210 -25.89 -3.24 -13.09
C CYS A 210 -24.87 -3.03 -14.23
N LEU A 211 -23.99 -4.00 -14.47
CA LEU A 211 -22.95 -3.92 -15.49
C LEU A 211 -23.30 -4.66 -16.79
N ASN A 212 -24.51 -5.22 -16.91
CA ASN A 212 -24.94 -6.03 -18.06
C ASN A 212 -23.98 -7.20 -18.35
N MET A 213 -23.58 -7.92 -17.30
CA MET A 213 -22.68 -9.07 -17.35
C MET A 213 -23.39 -10.33 -16.83
N PRO A 214 -24.37 -10.90 -17.55
CA PRO A 214 -25.22 -11.97 -17.04
C PRO A 214 -24.47 -13.28 -16.74
N THR A 215 -23.29 -13.47 -17.32
CA THR A 215 -22.44 -14.64 -17.10
C THR A 215 -21.43 -14.46 -15.97
N LEU A 216 -21.35 -13.27 -15.38
CA LEU A 216 -20.47 -13.01 -14.25
C LEU A 216 -21.12 -13.54 -12.97
N GLU A 217 -20.46 -14.49 -12.34
CA GLU A 217 -20.85 -14.98 -11.03
C GLU A 217 -20.08 -14.26 -9.93
N ILE A 218 -20.78 -13.90 -8.86
CA ILE A 218 -20.18 -13.36 -7.63
C ILE A 218 -20.43 -14.36 -6.51
N THR A 219 -19.38 -15.12 -6.23
CA THR A 219 -19.41 -16.17 -5.20
C THR A 219 -19.55 -15.56 -3.80
N LEU A 220 -19.98 -16.37 -2.84
CA LEU A 220 -19.95 -16.00 -1.43
C LEU A 220 -18.52 -15.66 -0.98
N GLU A 221 -17.55 -16.48 -1.37
CA GLU A 221 -16.12 -16.29 -1.06
C GLU A 221 -15.60 -14.93 -1.55
N TYR A 222 -15.95 -14.51 -2.77
CA TYR A 222 -15.52 -13.20 -3.28
C TYR A 222 -16.05 -12.06 -2.40
N ARG A 223 -17.33 -12.13 -1.98
CA ARG A 223 -17.95 -11.11 -1.12
C ARG A 223 -17.29 -11.07 0.25
N GLU A 224 -17.04 -12.23 0.86
CA GLU A 224 -16.33 -12.31 2.14
C GLU A 224 -14.92 -11.73 2.06
N ASN A 225 -14.18 -12.06 1.00
CA ASN A 225 -12.84 -11.52 0.78
C ASN A 225 -12.85 -10.02 0.43
N PHE A 226 -13.93 -9.52 -0.19
CA PHE A 226 -14.13 -8.08 -0.39
C PHE A 226 -14.29 -7.34 0.94
N VAL A 227 -15.07 -7.89 1.87
CA VAL A 227 -15.20 -7.33 3.22
C VAL A 227 -13.85 -7.34 3.93
N LYS A 228 -13.08 -8.44 3.85
CA LYS A 228 -11.72 -8.50 4.43
C LYS A 228 -10.79 -7.46 3.82
N ALA A 229 -10.81 -7.27 2.50
CA ALA A 229 -10.00 -6.26 1.82
C ALA A 229 -10.38 -4.84 2.28
N GLU A 230 -11.68 -4.53 2.39
CA GLU A 230 -12.13 -3.24 2.93
C GLU A 230 -11.69 -3.04 4.39
N GLN A 231 -11.80 -4.08 5.21
CA GLN A 231 -11.34 -4.05 6.60
C GLN A 231 -9.83 -3.92 6.72
N THR A 232 -9.04 -4.50 5.80
CA THR A 232 -7.58 -4.28 5.75
C THR A 232 -7.27 -2.82 5.48
N PHE A 233 -7.88 -2.20 4.47
CA PHE A 233 -7.67 -0.77 4.20
C PHE A 233 -8.08 0.14 5.37
N LEU A 234 -9.11 -0.23 6.13
CA LEU A 234 -9.60 0.58 7.24
C LEU A 234 -8.83 0.36 8.54
N TYR A 235 -8.44 -0.88 8.83
CA TYR A 235 -8.08 -1.31 10.17
C TYR A 235 -6.72 -1.98 10.27
N GLN A 236 -5.93 -2.00 9.19
CA GLN A 236 -4.56 -2.46 9.26
C GLN A 236 -3.82 -1.77 10.40
N LEU A 237 -3.08 -2.56 11.18
CA LEU A 237 -2.34 -2.05 12.33
C LEU A 237 -1.23 -1.10 11.88
N ILE A 238 -1.12 0.02 12.59
CA ILE A 238 -0.08 1.02 12.47
C ILE A 238 0.62 1.20 13.80
N TYR A 239 1.80 1.82 13.79
CA TYR A 239 2.49 2.26 14.99
C TYR A 239 2.27 3.75 15.21
N GLU A 240 1.74 4.13 16.38
CA GLU A 240 1.57 5.53 16.74
C GLU A 240 2.79 6.02 17.56
N PRO A 241 3.75 6.75 16.94
CA PRO A 241 5.01 7.13 17.59
C PRO A 241 4.87 8.00 18.84
N ARG A 242 3.78 8.77 18.98
CA ARG A 242 3.57 9.64 20.15
C ARG A 242 3.16 8.85 21.39
N GLN A 243 2.32 7.83 21.22
CA GLN A 243 1.84 6.96 22.31
C GLN A 243 2.71 5.70 22.48
N ARG A 244 3.49 5.36 21.45
CA ARG A 244 4.32 4.16 21.35
C ARG A 244 3.53 2.86 21.42
N LYS A 245 2.42 2.81 20.68
CA LYS A 245 1.48 1.67 20.69
C LYS A 245 1.08 1.27 19.29
N LEU A 246 0.63 0.03 19.14
CA LEU A 246 -0.13 -0.37 17.97
C LEU A 246 -1.57 0.09 18.08
N LEU A 247 -2.08 0.66 16.99
CA LEU A 247 -3.47 1.07 16.83
C LEU A 247 -3.94 0.64 15.43
N PRO A 248 -5.24 0.43 15.20
CA PRO A 248 -5.74 0.34 13.83
C PRO A 248 -5.62 1.71 13.15
N LEU A 249 -5.46 1.72 11.82
CA LEU A 249 -5.44 2.96 11.03
C LEU A 249 -6.68 3.84 11.29
N THR A 250 -7.86 3.23 11.32
CA THR A 250 -9.14 3.86 11.68
C THR A 250 -9.69 3.23 12.94
N THR A 251 -10.32 4.02 13.81
CA THR A 251 -10.98 3.51 15.02
C THR A 251 -12.03 2.46 14.65
N TYR A 252 -12.02 1.33 15.35
CA TYR A 252 -13.02 0.29 15.15
C TYR A 252 -14.42 0.79 15.53
N PRO A 253 -15.47 0.38 14.80
CA PRO A 253 -16.84 0.59 15.25
C PRO A 253 -17.11 -0.22 16.54
N PRO A 254 -18.06 0.20 17.40
CA PRO A 254 -18.28 -0.39 18.73
C PRO A 254 -18.54 -1.91 18.76
N ASN A 255 -19.07 -2.48 17.67
CA ASN A 255 -19.48 -3.87 17.59
C ASN A 255 -18.46 -4.79 16.90
N LEU A 256 -17.28 -4.27 16.56
CA LEU A 256 -16.25 -5.02 15.87
C LEU A 256 -15.20 -5.51 16.86
N ASP A 257 -15.07 -6.84 16.96
CA ASP A 257 -14.04 -7.48 17.76
C ASP A 257 -12.67 -7.42 17.04
N PRO A 258 -11.64 -6.75 17.57
CA PRO A 258 -10.32 -6.69 16.96
C PRO A 258 -9.68 -8.07 16.73
N GLU A 259 -9.97 -9.06 17.58
CA GLU A 259 -9.44 -10.42 17.45
C GLU A 259 -9.99 -11.17 16.22
N SER A 260 -11.10 -10.68 15.65
CA SER A 260 -11.67 -11.19 14.40
C SER A 260 -10.91 -10.75 13.14
N LEU A 261 -9.91 -9.86 13.28
CA LEU A 261 -9.18 -9.24 12.18
C LEU A 261 -7.69 -9.64 12.09
N PRO A 262 -7.29 -10.90 12.31
CA PRO A 262 -5.87 -11.27 12.29
C PRO A 262 -5.23 -11.07 10.91
N PHE A 263 -6.05 -10.98 9.85
CA PHE A 263 -5.62 -10.71 8.49
C PHE A 263 -5.17 -9.26 8.26
N ALA A 264 -5.62 -8.32 9.10
CA ALA A 264 -5.22 -6.90 9.12
C ALA A 264 -4.03 -6.64 10.06
N GLY A 265 -3.43 -7.69 10.60
CA GLY A 265 -2.31 -7.62 11.54
C GLY A 265 -2.69 -8.11 12.93
N ARG A 266 -1.73 -8.69 13.64
CA ARG A 266 -1.89 -9.15 15.02
C ARG A 266 -1.24 -8.16 15.96
N TYR A 267 -1.91 -7.89 17.08
CA TYR A 267 -1.31 -7.09 18.13
C TYR A 267 -0.06 -7.77 18.69
N MET A 268 0.92 -6.95 19.03
CA MET A 268 2.11 -7.31 19.78
C MET A 268 2.22 -6.38 20.98
N THR A 269 3.06 -6.73 21.95
CA THR A 269 3.29 -5.86 23.11
C THR A 269 3.89 -4.51 22.67
N ASP A 270 3.61 -3.45 23.43
CA ASP A 270 4.12 -2.09 23.14
C ASP A 270 5.65 -2.06 23.01
N ASP A 271 6.35 -2.86 23.83
CA ASP A 271 7.81 -2.99 23.76
C ASP A 271 8.27 -3.60 22.43
N VAL A 272 7.64 -4.68 21.97
CA VAL A 272 7.99 -5.33 20.69
C VAL A 272 7.67 -4.38 19.54
N ALA A 273 6.50 -3.72 19.59
CA ALA A 273 6.11 -2.74 18.59
C ALA A 273 7.11 -1.57 18.51
N PHE A 274 7.59 -1.08 19.66
CA PHE A 274 8.60 -0.03 19.70
C PHE A 274 9.94 -0.52 19.13
N GLN A 275 10.44 -1.70 19.52
CA GLN A 275 11.70 -2.25 18.99
C GLN A 275 11.63 -2.47 17.48
N LEU A 276 10.48 -2.92 16.99
CA LEU A 276 10.19 -3.04 15.57
C LEU A 276 10.22 -1.68 14.88
N ALA A 277 9.47 -0.70 15.38
CA ALA A 277 9.39 0.65 14.80
C ALA A 277 10.75 1.35 14.72
N ILE A 278 11.65 1.07 15.67
CA ILE A 278 13.01 1.58 15.64
C ILE A 278 13.99 0.67 14.86
N GLY A 279 13.52 -0.35 14.16
CA GLY A 279 14.36 -1.22 13.32
C GLY A 279 15.40 -2.02 14.07
N LYS A 280 15.14 -2.38 15.34
CA LYS A 280 16.01 -3.22 16.17
C LYS A 280 15.61 -4.69 16.19
N CYS A 281 14.37 -5.02 15.82
CA CYS A 281 13.95 -6.39 15.57
C CYS A 281 14.27 -6.78 14.12
N ASN A 282 14.83 -7.97 13.93
CA ASN A 282 14.87 -8.57 12.60
C ASN A 282 13.45 -9.04 12.27
N ASN A 283 12.90 -8.55 11.15
CA ASN A 283 11.69 -9.08 10.52
C ASN A 283 12.03 -10.29 9.66
#